data_AF-A0AA86JJG8-F1
#
_entry.id   AF-A0AA86JJG8-F1
#
_cell.length_a   1.000
_cell.length_b   1.000
_cell.length_c   1.000
_cell.angle_alpha   90.00
_cell.angle_beta   90.00
_cell.angle_gamma   90.00
#
_symmetry.space_group_name_H-M   'P 1'
#
loop_
_entity.id
_entity.type
_entity.pdbx_description
1 polymer ?
#
loop_
_entity_poly.entity_id
_entity_poly.type
_entity_poly.pdbx_seq_one_letter_code
_entity_poly.pdbx_strand_id
1 'polypeptide(L)'
;MSPLSNKPVDTQQMLSMDSRSLEGLKRGARAERGSEEFNASVDKVAVQFESIFLQMALKSMRDATPEGGLFTDSSTKTYQGMYDQELVQKLSGKGLGLASEIARQLKAGAGTAGEQTIFPPGQVKKDLPSTFPKADR
;
A
#
# COMPACT_ATOMS: atom_id res chain seq x y z
N MET A 1 25.19 28.86 -27.83
CA MET A 1 24.01 27.99 -27.65
C MET A 1 24.53 26.57 -27.49
N SER A 2 24.52 26.04 -26.27
CA SER A 2 25.03 24.69 -25.99
C SER A 2 23.93 23.67 -26.27
N PRO A 3 24.19 22.58 -27.01
CA PRO A 3 23.20 21.52 -27.21
C PRO A 3 22.98 20.77 -25.89
N LEU A 4 21.71 20.56 -25.54
CA LEU A 4 21.28 19.70 -24.44
C LEU A 4 21.69 18.26 -24.77
N SER A 5 22.72 17.78 -24.09
CA SER A 5 23.19 16.39 -24.15
C SER A 5 22.15 15.50 -23.48
N ASN A 6 21.26 14.91 -24.30
CA ASN A 6 20.30 13.92 -23.86
C ASN A 6 21.05 12.60 -23.61
N LYS A 7 21.48 12.39 -22.36
CA LYS A 7 22.10 11.12 -21.98
C LYS A 7 21.03 10.02 -22.04
N PRO A 8 21.28 8.89 -22.72
CA PRO A 8 20.36 7.77 -22.70
C PRO A 8 20.17 7.33 -21.25
N VAL A 9 18.91 7.12 -20.86
CA VAL A 9 18.56 6.50 -19.57
C VAL A 9 19.30 5.17 -19.47
N ASP A 10 20.16 5.05 -18.46
CA ASP A 10 21.02 3.89 -18.27
C ASP A 10 20.20 2.74 -17.65
N THR A 11 19.50 2.01 -18.52
CA THR A 11 18.66 0.85 -18.15
C THR A 11 19.46 -0.22 -17.42
N GLN A 12 20.76 -0.35 -17.68
CA GLN A 12 21.64 -1.32 -17.01
C GLN A 12 21.87 -0.94 -15.55
N GLN A 13 21.92 0.35 -15.25
CA GLN A 13 22.07 0.86 -13.89
C GLN A 13 20.79 0.68 -13.06
N MET A 14 19.60 0.85 -13.64
CA MET A 14 18.31 0.50 -13.00
C MET A 14 18.24 -0.98 -12.62
N LEU A 15 18.54 -1.88 -13.56
CA LEU A 15 18.48 -3.33 -13.34
C LEU A 15 19.47 -3.81 -12.25
N SER A 16 20.61 -3.13 -12.10
CA SER A 16 21.60 -3.42 -11.08
C SER A 16 21.21 -2.94 -9.67
N MET A 17 20.33 -1.92 -9.57
CA MET A 17 19.78 -1.46 -8.31
C MET A 17 18.66 -2.39 -7.83
N ASP A 18 17.85 -2.91 -8.75
CA ASP A 18 16.78 -3.86 -8.44
C ASP A 18 17.29 -5.18 -7.86
N SER A 19 18.41 -5.71 -8.38
CA SER A 19 19.01 -6.95 -7.84
C SER A 19 19.50 -6.78 -6.40
N ARG A 20 20.15 -5.66 -6.09
CA ARG A 20 20.60 -5.31 -4.74
C ARG A 20 19.43 -5.05 -3.79
N SER A 21 18.37 -4.42 -4.29
CA SER A 21 17.13 -4.22 -3.53
C SER A 21 16.50 -5.56 -3.16
N LEU A 22 16.41 -6.50 -4.13
CA LEU A 22 15.89 -7.85 -3.92
C LEU A 22 16.72 -8.65 -2.91
N GLU A 23 18.05 -8.60 -2.99
CA GLU A 23 18.92 -9.26 -2.01
C GLU A 23 18.74 -8.69 -0.60
N GLY A 24 18.55 -7.37 -0.48
CA GLY A 24 18.22 -6.71 0.78
C GLY A 24 16.89 -7.21 1.37
N LEU A 25 15.85 -7.34 0.55
CA LEU A 25 14.55 -7.88 0.95
C LEU A 25 14.66 -9.36 1.37
N LYS A 26 15.38 -10.17 0.60
CA LYS A 26 15.60 -11.60 0.88
C LYS A 26 16.36 -11.82 2.19
N ARG A 27 17.31 -10.95 2.51
CA ARG A 27 18.05 -10.98 3.78
C ARG A 27 17.13 -10.62 4.95
N GLY A 28 16.33 -9.56 4.84
CA GLY A 28 15.39 -9.15 5.88
C GLY A 28 14.26 -10.16 6.12
N ALA A 29 13.77 -10.81 5.06
CA ALA A 29 12.77 -11.88 5.17
C ALA A 29 13.28 -13.13 5.90
N ARG A 30 14.61 -13.34 5.92
CA ARG A 30 15.26 -14.43 6.68
C ARG A 30 15.65 -14.03 8.10
N ALA A 31 15.57 -12.74 8.44
CA ALA A 31 15.83 -12.27 9.78
C ALA A 31 14.76 -12.79 10.75
N GLU A 32 15.10 -12.80 12.04
CA GLU A 32 14.18 -13.23 13.08
C GLU A 32 12.93 -12.35 13.09
N ARG A 33 11.74 -12.95 13.16
CA ARG A 33 10.48 -12.19 13.20
C ARG A 33 10.49 -11.29 14.44
N GLY A 34 10.22 -10.01 14.24
CA GLY A 34 10.24 -9.00 15.31
C GLY A 34 11.58 -8.27 15.46
N SER A 35 12.65 -8.74 14.79
CA SER A 35 13.90 -7.98 14.65
C SER A 35 13.69 -6.66 13.89
N GLU A 36 14.59 -5.70 14.11
CA GLU A 36 14.58 -4.43 13.40
C GLU A 36 14.73 -4.64 11.88
N GLU A 37 15.59 -5.57 11.47
CA GLU A 37 15.83 -5.91 10.08
C GLU A 37 14.59 -6.55 9.42
N PHE A 38 13.90 -7.44 10.12
CA PHE A 38 12.64 -8.01 9.65
C PHE A 38 11.60 -6.91 9.45
N ASN A 39 11.41 -6.04 10.46
CA ASN A 39 10.42 -4.98 10.41
C ASN A 39 10.70 -3.98 9.27
N ALA A 40 11.95 -3.55 9.11
CA ALA A 40 12.36 -2.66 8.04
C ALA A 40 12.19 -3.30 6.65
N SER A 41 12.36 -4.63 6.54
CA SER A 41 12.11 -5.35 5.29
C SER A 41 10.62 -5.44 4.95
N VAL A 42 9.76 -5.67 5.94
CA VAL A 42 8.31 -5.69 5.76
C VAL A 42 7.79 -4.33 5.33
N ASP A 43 8.29 -3.24 5.93
CA ASP A 43 7.90 -1.87 5.55
C ASP A 43 8.28 -1.57 4.10
N LYS A 44 9.48 -1.97 3.66
CA LYS A 44 9.92 -1.82 2.27
C LYS A 44 9.03 -2.62 1.31
N VAL A 45 8.72 -3.88 1.62
CA VAL A 45 7.83 -4.70 0.78
C VAL A 45 6.44 -4.09 0.69
N ALA A 46 5.91 -3.57 1.79
CA ALA A 46 4.59 -2.98 1.81
C ALA A 46 4.48 -1.73 0.92
N VAL A 47 5.52 -0.87 0.89
CA VAL A 47 5.60 0.27 -0.03
C VAL A 47 5.67 -0.18 -1.49
N GLN A 48 6.44 -1.23 -1.78
CA GLN A 48 6.50 -1.80 -3.14
C GLN A 48 5.14 -2.37 -3.57
N PHE A 49 4.42 -3.01 -2.66
CA PHE A 49 3.09 -3.55 -2.95
C PHE A 49 2.05 -2.43 -3.17
N GLU A 50 2.08 -1.36 -2.36
CA GLU A 50 1.24 -0.17 -2.58
C GLU A 50 1.48 0.43 -3.97
N SER A 51 2.73 0.47 -4.44
CA SER A 51 3.09 0.93 -5.78
C SER A 51 2.44 0.10 -6.89
N ILE A 52 2.45 -1.23 -6.76
CA ILE A 52 1.83 -2.15 -7.73
C ILE A 52 0.31 -1.99 -7.70
N PHE A 53 -0.28 -1.87 -6.51
CA PHE A 53 -1.71 -1.61 -6.36
C PHE A 53 -2.12 -0.30 -7.02
N LEU A 54 -1.36 0.78 -6.81
CA LEU A 54 -1.59 2.07 -7.46
C LEU A 54 -1.52 1.97 -8.98
N GLN A 55 -0.53 1.25 -9.51
CA GLN A 55 -0.41 1.01 -10.94
C GLN A 55 -1.64 0.27 -11.48
N MET A 56 -2.10 -0.77 -10.78
CA MET A 56 -3.32 -1.50 -11.16
C MET A 56 -4.57 -0.62 -11.06
N ALA A 57 -4.71 0.18 -10.00
CA ALA A 57 -5.84 1.08 -9.82
C ALA A 57 -5.90 2.15 -10.92
N LEU A 58 -4.78 2.82 -11.21
CA LEU A 58 -4.67 3.80 -12.29
C LEU A 58 -4.98 3.17 -13.65
N LYS A 59 -4.44 1.97 -13.90
CA LYS A 59 -4.73 1.21 -15.11
C LYS A 59 -6.21 0.85 -15.21
N SER A 60 -6.82 0.33 -14.15
CA SER A 60 -8.24 -0.04 -14.12
C SER A 60 -9.17 1.17 -14.28
N MET A 61 -8.84 2.32 -13.70
CA MET A 61 -9.60 3.57 -13.91
C MET A 61 -9.56 4.01 -15.38
N ARG A 62 -8.41 3.83 -16.05
CA ARG A 62 -8.28 4.13 -17.47
C ARG A 62 -8.98 3.11 -18.36
N ASP A 63 -8.85 1.81 -18.07
CA ASP A 63 -9.54 0.74 -18.79
C ASP A 63 -11.08 0.86 -18.63
N ALA A 64 -11.57 1.45 -17.51
CA ALA A 64 -12.98 1.74 -17.27
C ALA A 64 -13.48 3.06 -17.91
N THR A 65 -12.57 3.92 -18.38
CA THR A 65 -12.94 5.11 -19.17
C THR A 65 -13.21 4.63 -20.59
N PRO A 66 -14.41 4.86 -21.16
CA PRO A 66 -14.69 4.50 -22.54
C PRO A 66 -13.63 5.11 -23.45
N GLU A 67 -12.90 4.27 -24.18
CA GLU A 67 -11.90 4.70 -25.15
C GLU A 67 -12.61 5.50 -26.25
N GLY A 68 -12.67 6.80 -26.05
CA GLY A 68 -13.42 7.73 -26.88
C GLY A 68 -12.77 7.90 -28.25
N GLY A 69 -13.15 7.05 -29.19
CA GLY A 69 -13.02 7.29 -30.62
C GLY A 69 -11.72 6.85 -31.29
N LEU A 70 -11.75 6.88 -32.63
CA LEU A 70 -10.71 6.49 -33.60
C LEU A 70 -9.34 7.18 -33.45
N PHE A 71 -9.09 7.91 -32.36
CA PHE A 71 -7.92 8.76 -32.12
C PHE A 71 -7.11 8.36 -30.87
N THR A 72 -7.43 7.24 -30.22
CA THR A 72 -6.59 6.67 -29.14
C THR A 72 -5.37 5.98 -29.73
N ASP A 73 -4.42 6.77 -30.22
CA ASP A 73 -3.19 6.25 -30.81
C ASP A 73 -2.32 5.51 -29.77
N SER A 74 -1.60 4.48 -30.23
CA SER A 74 -0.63 3.70 -29.45
C SER A 74 0.44 4.58 -28.78
N SER A 75 0.81 5.69 -29.42
CA SER A 75 1.74 6.68 -28.88
C SER A 75 1.18 7.39 -27.64
N THR A 76 -0.12 7.71 -27.64
CA THR A 76 -0.80 8.34 -26.49
C THR A 76 -0.83 7.39 -25.30
N LYS A 77 -1.12 6.10 -25.53
CA LYS A 77 -1.11 5.07 -24.46
C LYS A 77 0.28 4.89 -23.84
N THR A 78 1.32 4.96 -24.68
CA THR A 78 2.71 4.86 -24.21
C THR A 78 3.09 6.05 -23.33
N TYR A 79 2.80 7.28 -23.77
CA TYR A 79 3.08 8.50 -23.00
C TYR A 79 2.33 8.50 -21.66
N GLN A 80 1.07 8.10 -21.67
CA GLN A 80 0.25 7.95 -20.47
C GLN A 80 0.81 6.91 -19.51
N GLY A 81 1.31 5.77 -20.02
CA GLY A 81 1.97 4.76 -19.19
C GLY A 81 3.23 5.30 -18.48
N MET A 82 4.05 6.10 -19.18
CA MET A 82 5.23 6.74 -18.57
C MET A 82 4.83 7.80 -17.54
N TYR A 83 3.78 8.57 -17.82
CA TYR A 83 3.24 9.55 -16.88
C TYR A 83 2.75 8.88 -15.59
N ASP A 84 2.07 7.75 -15.71
CA ASP A 84 1.59 7.00 -14.54
C ASP A 84 2.75 6.40 -13.74
N GLN A 85 3.82 5.93 -14.39
CA GLN A 85 5.01 5.45 -13.69
C GLN A 85 5.65 6.55 -12.83
N GLU A 86 5.75 7.76 -13.35
CA GLU A 86 6.24 8.93 -12.59
C GLU A 86 5.27 9.34 -11.48
N LEU A 87 3.96 9.26 -11.75
CA LEU A 87 2.93 9.55 -10.75
C LEU A 87 2.99 8.54 -9.59
N VAL A 88 3.10 7.24 -9.89
CA VAL A 88 3.25 6.17 -8.89
C VAL A 88 4.51 6.38 -8.06
N GLN A 89 5.66 6.69 -8.68
CA GLN A 89 6.89 6.99 -7.94
C GLN A 89 6.72 8.17 -6.97
N LYS A 90 6.04 9.24 -7.40
CA LYS A 90 5.76 10.41 -6.54
C LYS A 90 4.78 10.10 -5.41
N LEU A 91 3.79 9.25 -5.66
CA LEU A 91 2.78 8.87 -4.67
C LEU A 91 3.32 7.86 -3.65
N SER A 92 4.11 6.87 -4.08
CA SER A 92 4.73 5.89 -3.18
C SER A 92 5.73 6.50 -2.21
N GLY A 93 6.37 7.62 -2.57
CA GLY A 93 7.25 8.36 -1.66
C GLY A 93 6.51 9.12 -0.55
N LYS A 94 5.22 9.43 -0.74
CA LYS A 94 4.39 10.16 0.23
C LYS A 94 3.42 9.25 0.98
N GLY A 95 3.13 8.07 0.42
CA GLY A 95 2.30 6.99 0.98
C GLY A 95 0.83 7.37 1.04
N LEU A 96 -0.07 6.49 0.58
CA LEU A 96 -1.51 6.65 0.80
C LEU A 96 -1.96 6.06 2.15
N GLY A 97 -1.03 5.47 2.90
CA GLY A 97 -1.27 4.82 4.18
C GLY A 97 -1.65 3.34 4.06
N LEU A 98 -1.77 2.79 2.85
CA LEU A 98 -2.04 1.37 2.63
C LEU A 98 -0.80 0.53 2.96
N ALA A 99 0.40 1.01 2.63
CA ALA A 99 1.65 0.33 2.97
C ALA A 99 1.78 0.08 4.49
N SER A 100 1.42 1.05 5.33
CA SER A 100 1.45 0.91 6.79
C SER A 100 0.48 -0.16 7.32
N GLU A 101 -0.69 -0.29 6.70
CA GLU A 101 -1.69 -1.30 7.05
C GLU A 101 -1.19 -2.71 6.69
N ILE A 102 -0.68 -2.87 5.46
CA ILE A 102 -0.10 -4.12 4.98
C ILE A 102 1.10 -4.53 5.83
N ALA A 103 1.97 -3.58 6.17
CA ALA A 103 3.10 -3.83 7.04
C ALA A 103 2.65 -4.27 8.44
N ARG A 104 1.60 -3.63 9.00
CA ARG A 104 1.04 -4.02 10.30
C ARG A 104 0.53 -5.47 10.27
N GLN A 105 -0.23 -5.83 9.25
CA GLN A 105 -0.78 -7.19 9.12
C GLN A 105 0.32 -8.24 8.93
N LEU A 106 1.36 -7.93 8.14
CA LEU A 106 2.50 -8.83 7.94
C LEU A 106 3.36 -9.00 9.21
N LYS A 107 3.57 -7.91 9.97
CA LYS A 107 4.29 -7.94 11.25
C LYS A 107 3.51 -8.69 12.34
N ALA A 108 2.20 -8.50 12.40
CA ALA A 108 1.32 -9.16 13.37
C ALA A 108 1.07 -10.66 13.06
N GLY A 109 1.58 -11.15 11.91
CA GLY A 109 1.28 -12.48 11.39
C GLY A 109 -0.13 -12.52 10.79
N ALA A 110 -0.28 -13.17 9.64
CA ALA A 110 -1.50 -13.22 8.83
C ALA A 110 -2.76 -13.85 9.49
N GLY A 111 -2.84 -13.92 10.83
CA GLY A 111 -3.93 -14.49 11.61
C GLY A 111 -4.50 -13.60 12.71
N THR A 112 -4.10 -12.34 12.84
CA THR A 112 -4.67 -11.39 13.84
C THR A 112 -5.50 -10.27 13.22
N ALA A 113 -5.91 -10.43 11.96
CA ALA A 113 -6.96 -9.62 11.35
C ALA A 113 -8.33 -10.09 11.86
N GLY A 114 -8.67 -9.74 13.10
CA GLY A 114 -9.97 -10.09 13.68
C GLY A 114 -10.06 -9.83 15.17
N GLU A 115 -9.79 -8.61 15.62
CA GLU A 115 -10.40 -8.05 16.84
C GLU A 115 -10.12 -6.53 16.91
N GLN A 116 -10.54 -5.78 15.88
CA GLN A 116 -10.88 -4.37 16.13
C GLN A 116 -12.37 -4.33 16.42
N THR A 117 -12.74 -4.66 17.66
CA THR A 117 -14.09 -4.43 18.15
C THR A 117 -14.32 -2.91 18.14
N ILE A 118 -15.07 -2.41 17.16
CA ILE A 118 -15.45 -0.99 17.02
C ILE A 118 -16.43 -0.57 18.15
N PHE A 119 -16.84 -1.52 19.00
CA PHE A 119 -17.63 -1.27 20.20
C PHE A 119 -16.83 -1.71 21.43
N PRO A 120 -16.59 -0.85 22.45
CA PRO A 120 -16.24 -1.38 23.76
C PRO A 120 -17.38 -2.32 24.19
N PRO A 121 -17.11 -3.53 24.72
CA PRO A 121 -18.15 -4.35 25.31
C PRO A 121 -18.86 -3.51 26.37
N GLY A 122 -20.15 -3.29 26.10
CA GLY A 122 -20.99 -2.36 26.84
C GLY A 122 -20.93 -2.64 28.33
N GLN A 123 -20.60 -1.59 29.07
CA GLN A 123 -20.99 -1.38 30.45
C GLN A 123 -22.53 -1.40 30.53
N VAL A 124 -23.13 -2.60 30.47
CA VAL A 124 -24.56 -2.78 30.71
C VAL A 124 -24.75 -2.80 32.22
N LYS A 125 -24.82 -1.58 32.78
CA LYS A 125 -25.67 -1.17 33.92
C LYS A 125 -25.62 -2.10 35.14
N LYS A 126 -24.77 -1.77 36.11
CA LYS A 126 -24.83 -2.29 37.49
C LYS A 126 -25.88 -1.54 38.36
N ASP A 127 -26.56 -0.55 37.78
CA ASP A 127 -27.55 0.27 38.46
C ASP A 127 -28.96 -0.26 38.16
N LEU A 128 -29.28 -1.44 38.68
CA LEU A 128 -30.67 -1.85 38.81
C LEU A 128 -31.21 -1.23 40.12
N PRO A 129 -32.15 -0.27 40.09
CA PRO A 129 -32.77 0.20 41.31
C PRO A 129 -33.57 -0.95 41.94
N SER A 130 -33.08 -1.46 43.06
CA SER A 130 -33.70 -2.50 43.88
C SER A 130 -34.87 -1.94 44.69
N THR A 131 -35.90 -1.41 44.03
CA THR A 131 -37.17 -1.09 44.70
C THR A 131 -38.31 -1.12 43.70
N PHE A 132 -39.00 -2.26 43.61
CA PHE A 132 -40.36 -2.29 43.10
C PHE A 132 -41.32 -1.96 44.26
N PRO A 133 -42.22 -0.97 44.15
CA PRO A 133 -43.22 -0.72 45.18
C PRO A 133 -44.22 -1.88 45.18
N LYS A 134 -44.43 -2.51 46.35
CA LYS A 134 -45.52 -3.46 46.56
C LYS A 134 -46.84 -2.69 46.48
N ALA A 135 -47.68 -3.00 45.50
CA ALA A 135 -49.06 -2.55 45.48
C ALA A 135 -49.90 -3.46 46.38
N ASP A 136 -50.48 -2.84 47.41
CA ASP A 136 -51.41 -3.38 48.39
C ASP A 136 -52.76 -3.74 47.74
N ARG A 137 -53.22 -4.98 47.92
CA ARG A 137 -54.62 -5.43 47.84
C ARG A 137 -54.81 -6.72 48.61
#